data_AF-A0A9D6EAL4-F1
#
_entry.id   AF-A0A9D6EAL4-F1
#
_cell.length_a   1.000
_cell.length_b   1.000
_cell.length_c   1.000
_cell.angle_alpha   90.00
_cell.angle_beta   90.00
_cell.angle_gamma   90.00
#
_symmetry.space_group_name_H-M   'P 1'
#
loop_
_entity.id
_entity.type
_entity.pdbx_description
1 polymer ?
#
loop_
_entity_poly.entity_id
_entity_poly.type
_entity_poly.pdbx_seq_one_letter_code
_entity_poly.pdbx_strand_id
1 'polypeptide(L)'
;MRYALLLSLVGALACGERAEPGRDSERAAAEPAVSAATDLPVVLFLGTSLTAGLGLSESEAYPGLIQQKMDSAGLRFRVINAGESGGTSAGGLRRIDWLLQQPVSVLVLELGANDALRGQ
;
A
#
# COMPACT_ATOMS: atom_id res chain seq x y z
N MET A 1 -54.02 1.84 -16.38
CA MET A 1 -53.18 1.78 -17.59
C MET A 1 -52.90 0.32 -17.90
N ARG A 2 -53.22 -0.10 -19.13
CA ARG A 2 -53.45 -1.50 -19.55
C ARG A 2 -52.14 -2.17 -19.99
N TYR A 3 -51.92 -3.41 -19.55
CA TYR A 3 -50.95 -4.35 -20.12
C TYR A 3 -51.39 -4.78 -21.53
N ALA A 4 -50.46 -4.80 -22.50
CA ALA A 4 -50.57 -5.48 -23.79
C ALA A 4 -49.12 -5.72 -24.28
N LEU A 5 -48.59 -6.94 -24.19
CA LEU A 5 -48.66 -8.03 -25.18
C LEU A 5 -48.12 -7.62 -26.56
N LEU A 6 -46.97 -8.20 -26.95
CA LEU A 6 -46.69 -8.63 -28.33
C LEU A 6 -45.44 -9.53 -28.35
N LEU A 7 -45.70 -10.83 -28.38
CA LEU A 7 -44.81 -11.84 -28.95
C LEU A 7 -44.86 -11.71 -30.48
N SER A 8 -43.69 -11.74 -31.14
CA SER A 8 -43.58 -12.19 -32.53
C SER A 8 -42.23 -12.89 -32.75
N LEU A 9 -42.37 -14.19 -33.03
CA LEU A 9 -41.41 -15.19 -33.48
C LEU A 9 -41.00 -14.93 -34.95
N VAL A 10 -39.76 -15.24 -35.36
CA VAL A 10 -39.26 -15.78 -36.67
C VAL A 10 -37.71 -15.77 -36.55
N GLY A 11 -36.91 -16.77 -36.92
CA GLY A 11 -37.08 -18.00 -37.69
C GLY A 11 -35.71 -18.70 -37.82
N ALA A 12 -35.75 -19.96 -38.23
CA ALA A 12 -34.70 -20.97 -38.22
C ALA A 12 -33.43 -20.66 -39.04
N LEU A 13 -32.30 -21.31 -38.71
CA LEU A 13 -31.63 -22.29 -39.60
C LEU A 13 -30.40 -22.96 -38.95
N ALA A 14 -30.21 -24.23 -39.32
CA ALA A 14 -28.95 -25.00 -39.41
C ALA A 14 -28.66 -26.07 -38.32
N CYS A 15 -28.84 -27.33 -38.75
CA CYS A 15 -28.26 -28.54 -38.18
C CYS A 15 -26.73 -28.57 -38.31
N GLY A 16 -26.06 -29.26 -37.38
CA GLY A 16 -24.68 -29.69 -37.53
C GLY A 16 -24.18 -30.46 -36.31
N GLU A 17 -24.26 -31.80 -36.37
CA GLU A 17 -23.67 -32.73 -35.40
C GLU A 17 -22.16 -32.91 -35.65
N ARG A 18 -21.33 -32.82 -34.60
CA ARG A 18 -20.33 -33.84 -34.20
C ARG A 18 -19.49 -33.40 -33.01
N ALA A 19 -19.27 -34.36 -32.11
CA ALA A 19 -18.39 -34.30 -30.96
C ALA A 19 -16.89 -34.41 -31.34
N GLU A 20 -16.05 -34.18 -30.33
CA GLU A 20 -14.63 -34.58 -30.10
C GLU A 20 -13.73 -33.37 -29.72
N PRO A 21 -12.62 -33.56 -28.98
CA PRO A 21 -12.52 -34.00 -27.60
C PRO A 21 -11.69 -32.99 -26.76
N GLY A 22 -11.46 -33.32 -25.48
CA GLY A 22 -10.84 -32.46 -24.48
C GLY A 22 -9.55 -31.73 -24.89
N ARG A 23 -9.47 -30.48 -24.46
CA ARG A 23 -8.23 -29.79 -24.10
C ARG A 23 -8.46 -29.15 -22.75
N ASP A 24 -8.00 -29.84 -21.72
CA ASP A 24 -7.72 -29.25 -20.43
C ASP A 24 -6.71 -28.13 -20.66
N SER A 25 -7.22 -26.90 -20.78
CA SER A 25 -6.39 -25.71 -20.72
C SER A 25 -6.02 -25.52 -19.26
N GLU A 26 -4.96 -26.23 -18.88
CA GLU A 26 -4.18 -25.98 -17.67
C GLU A 26 -3.71 -24.53 -17.73
N ARG A 27 -4.57 -23.62 -17.24
CA ARG A 27 -4.21 -22.24 -17.00
C ARG A 27 -3.24 -22.29 -15.83
N ALA A 28 -1.96 -22.44 -16.15
CA ALA A 28 -0.85 -22.18 -15.25
C ALA A 28 -1.14 -20.84 -14.57
N ALA A 29 -1.61 -20.93 -13.33
CA ALA A 29 -1.71 -19.80 -12.45
C ALA A 29 -0.28 -19.29 -12.31
N ALA A 30 0.01 -18.14 -12.89
CA ALA A 30 1.20 -17.40 -12.53
C ALA A 30 1.09 -17.13 -11.04
N GLU A 31 1.79 -17.91 -10.23
CA GLU A 31 1.95 -17.64 -8.82
C GLU A 31 2.50 -16.22 -8.69
N PRO A 32 1.91 -15.37 -7.82
CA PRO A 32 2.48 -14.07 -7.58
C PRO A 32 3.88 -14.30 -7.01
N ALA A 33 4.90 -13.80 -7.72
CA ALA A 33 6.26 -13.79 -7.21
C ALA A 33 6.24 -12.97 -5.91
N VAL A 34 6.28 -13.68 -4.79
CA VAL A 34 6.42 -13.09 -3.46
C VAL A 34 7.81 -12.46 -3.45
N SER A 35 7.86 -11.14 -3.67
CA SER A 35 9.08 -10.35 -3.56
C SER A 35 9.69 -10.63 -2.19
N ALA A 36 10.83 -11.32 -2.18
CA ALA A 36 11.57 -11.59 -0.96
C ALA A 36 11.82 -10.25 -0.27
N ALA A 37 11.33 -10.11 0.96
CA ALA A 37 11.59 -8.95 1.79
C ALA A 37 13.11 -8.74 1.81
N THR A 38 13.57 -7.67 1.18
CA THR A 38 14.99 -7.34 1.17
C THR A 38 15.35 -6.94 2.59
N ASP A 39 16.32 -7.66 3.17
CA ASP A 39 16.80 -7.52 4.54
C ASP A 39 17.66 -6.24 4.71
N LEU A 40 17.15 -5.12 4.18
CA LEU A 40 17.82 -3.83 4.21
C LEU A 40 17.70 -3.22 5.61
N PRO A 41 18.77 -2.60 6.13
CA PRO A 41 18.70 -1.85 7.37
C PRO A 41 17.64 -0.75 7.26
N VAL A 42 16.86 -0.61 8.33
CA VAL A 42 15.69 0.28 8.35
C VAL A 42 16.02 1.63 8.95
N VAL A 43 15.58 2.69 8.26
CA VAL A 43 15.46 4.04 8.80
C VAL A 43 13.98 4.32 9.06
N LEU A 44 13.60 4.31 10.33
CA LEU A 44 12.22 4.55 10.75
C LEU A 44 12.02 6.04 11.07
N PHE A 45 11.03 6.66 10.47
CA PHE A 45 10.60 8.02 10.77
C PHE A 45 9.30 7.97 11.58
N LEU A 46 9.40 8.22 12.88
CA LEU A 46 8.23 8.36 13.76
C LEU A 46 7.95 9.85 13.97
N GLY A 47 6.79 10.32 13.51
CA GLY A 47 6.45 11.73 13.76
C GLY A 47 5.03 12.17 13.47
N THR A 48 4.86 13.46 13.20
CA THR A 48 3.55 14.12 13.06
C THR A 48 3.11 14.25 11.59
N SER A 49 2.32 15.27 11.27
CA SER A 49 1.94 15.64 9.90
C SER A 49 3.13 16.05 9.04
N LEU A 50 4.20 16.59 9.65
CA LEU A 50 5.42 16.94 8.94
C LEU A 50 6.08 15.67 8.37
N THR A 51 6.17 14.62 9.18
CA THR A 51 6.66 13.30 8.77
C THR A 51 5.67 12.60 7.83
N ALA A 52 4.37 12.66 8.13
CA ALA A 52 3.35 12.03 7.30
C ALA A 52 3.26 12.63 5.88
N GLY A 53 3.72 13.87 5.68
CA GLY A 53 3.59 14.58 4.41
C GLY A 53 2.15 15.02 4.16
N LEU A 54 1.52 15.67 5.15
CA LEU A 54 0.14 16.15 5.02
C LEU A 54 -0.05 17.00 3.75
N GLY A 55 -0.90 16.52 2.84
CA GLY A 55 -1.18 17.18 1.56
C GLY A 55 -0.25 16.79 0.40
N LEU A 56 0.66 15.83 0.62
CA LEU A 56 1.63 15.33 -0.35
C LEU A 56 1.42 13.83 -0.62
N SER A 57 1.97 13.34 -1.72
CA SER A 57 2.17 11.91 -1.91
C SER A 57 3.33 11.39 -1.06
N GLU A 58 3.41 10.07 -0.86
CA GLU A 58 4.47 9.45 -0.05
C GLU A 58 5.89 9.74 -0.56
N SER A 59 6.06 9.82 -1.89
CA SER A 59 7.36 10.10 -2.53
C SER A 59 7.78 11.57 -2.44
N GLU A 60 6.82 12.47 -2.19
CA GLU A 60 7.05 13.91 -2.01
C GLU A 60 7.26 14.28 -0.54
N ALA A 61 6.76 13.48 0.40
CA ALA A 61 7.05 13.63 1.81
C ALA A 61 8.56 13.51 2.07
N TYR A 62 9.08 14.22 3.08
CA TYR A 62 10.52 14.24 3.31
C TYR A 62 11.15 12.85 3.58
N PRO A 63 10.46 11.86 4.22
CA PRO A 63 11.00 10.51 4.29
C PRO A 63 11.16 9.86 2.91
N GLY A 64 10.20 10.06 1.99
CA GLY A 64 10.30 9.61 0.61
C GLY A 64 11.45 10.27 -0.15
N LEU A 65 11.65 11.57 0.04
CA LEU A 65 12.80 12.29 -0.52
C LEU A 65 14.13 11.80 0.07
N ILE A 66 14.15 11.39 1.33
CA ILE A 66 15.34 10.78 1.96
C ILE A 66 15.64 9.42 1.34
N GLN A 67 14.62 8.58 1.09
CA GLN A 67 14.81 7.31 0.37
C GLN A 67 15.47 7.56 -0.99
N GLN A 68 14.92 8.49 -1.79
CA GLN A 68 15.49 8.84 -3.11
C GLN A 68 16.94 9.33 -3.01
N LYS A 69 17.26 10.12 -1.98
CA LYS A 69 18.63 10.59 -1.72
C LYS A 69 19.56 9.45 -1.31
N MET A 70 19.10 8.50 -0.51
CA MET A 70 19.87 7.31 -0.14
C MET A 70 20.13 6.43 -1.36
N ASP A 71 19.11 6.17 -2.18
CA ASP A 71 19.22 5.38 -3.40
C ASP A 71 20.22 6.00 -4.38
N SER A 72 20.12 7.32 -4.62
CA SER A 72 21.04 8.05 -5.50
C SER A 72 22.48 8.13 -4.96
N ALA A 73 22.67 8.01 -3.65
CA ALA A 73 23.98 7.90 -3.02
C ALA A 73 24.52 6.46 -2.95
N GLY A 74 23.77 5.46 -3.46
CA GLY A 74 24.15 4.05 -3.36
C GLY A 74 24.07 3.48 -1.94
N LEU A 75 23.36 4.16 -1.04
CA LEU A 75 23.14 3.71 0.34
C LEU A 75 21.97 2.73 0.39
N ARG A 76 22.27 1.48 0.76
CA ARG A 76 21.29 0.39 0.81
C ARG A 76 20.49 0.42 2.12
N PHE A 77 19.50 1.31 2.21
CA PHE A 77 18.58 1.40 3.34
C PHE A 77 17.12 1.35 2.86
N ARG A 78 16.24 0.90 3.76
CA ARG A 78 14.80 1.02 3.59
C ARG A 78 14.25 2.06 4.55
N VAL A 79 13.59 3.07 4.02
CA VAL A 79 12.89 4.10 4.78
C VAL A 79 11.48 3.62 5.09
N ILE A 80 11.07 3.77 6.35
CA ILE A 80 9.68 3.56 6.79
C ILE A 80 9.14 4.90 7.29
N ASN A 81 8.10 5.39 6.63
CA ASN A 81 7.34 6.54 7.12
C ASN A 81 6.26 6.06 8.10
N ALA A 82 6.43 6.37 9.38
CA ALA A 82 5.46 6.11 10.44
C ALA A 82 4.85 7.41 11.01
N GLY A 83 4.83 8.49 10.21
CA GLY A 83 4.19 9.75 10.57
C GLY A 83 2.66 9.63 10.73
N GLU A 84 2.11 10.35 11.71
CA GLU A 84 0.67 10.47 11.94
C GLU A 84 0.27 11.94 12.04
N SER A 85 -0.55 12.41 11.12
CA SER A 85 -1.07 13.78 11.16
C SER A 85 -1.82 14.04 12.47
N GLY A 86 -1.38 15.05 13.22
CA GLY A 86 -1.93 15.37 14.54
C GLY A 86 -1.42 14.51 15.71
N GLY A 87 -0.42 13.64 15.46
CA GLY A 87 0.21 12.78 16.45
C GLY A 87 0.89 13.56 17.59
N THR A 88 0.85 13.02 18.80
CA THR A 88 1.46 13.61 20.02
C THR A 88 2.59 12.74 20.54
N SER A 89 3.41 13.27 21.47
CA SER A 89 4.45 12.50 22.17
C SER A 89 3.88 11.25 22.86
N ALA A 90 2.76 11.39 23.56
CA ALA A 90 2.05 10.28 24.19
C ALA A 90 1.54 9.25 23.17
N GLY A 91 1.08 9.71 22.00
CA GLY A 91 0.68 8.84 20.88
C GLY A 91 1.85 8.04 20.31
N GLY A 92 2.99 8.71 20.09
CA GLY A 92 4.22 8.07 19.64
C GLY A 92 4.74 7.03 20.64
N LEU A 93 4.73 7.34 21.94
CA LEU A 93 5.13 6.41 22.99
C LEU A 93 4.29 5.12 22.99
N ARG A 94 2.97 5.21 22.73
CA ARG A 94 2.13 4.01 22.61
C ARG A 94 2.44 3.15 21.38
N ARG A 95 3.05 3.75 20.34
CA ARG A 95 3.32 3.10 19.06
C ARG A 95 4.74 2.56 18.94
N ILE A 96 5.68 3.08 19.72
CA ILE A 96 7.10 2.75 19.55
C ILE A 96 7.38 1.25 19.75
N ASP A 97 6.71 0.61 20.72
CA ASP A 97 6.96 -0.81 21.03
C ASP A 97 6.68 -1.73 19.84
N TRP A 98 5.57 -1.53 19.12
CA TRP A 98 5.27 -2.36 17.96
C TRP A 98 6.12 -1.97 16.74
N LEU A 99 6.44 -0.68 16.57
CA LEU A 99 7.29 -0.21 15.47
C LEU A 99 8.71 -0.79 15.53
N LEU A 100 9.22 -1.03 16.74
CA LEU A 100 10.53 -1.61 17.02
C LEU A 100 10.54 -3.14 17.10
N GLN A 101 9.42 -3.83 16.81
CA GLN A 101 9.43 -5.29 16.69
C GLN A 101 10.25 -5.80 15.50
N GLN A 102 10.48 -4.94 14.50
CA GLN A 102 11.44 -5.19 13.43
C GLN A 102 12.79 -4.53 13.77
N PRO A 103 13.92 -5.06 13.27
CA PRO A 103 15.21 -4.39 13.41
C PRO A 103 15.20 -3.00 12.78
N VAL A 104 15.48 -1.97 13.59
CA VAL A 104 15.62 -0.58 13.15
C VAL A 104 17.05 -0.14 13.40
N SER A 105 17.73 0.32 12.34
CA SER A 105 19.13 0.79 12.42
C SER A 105 19.20 2.27 12.79
N VAL A 106 18.22 3.05 12.34
CA VAL A 106 18.12 4.49 12.64
C VAL A 106 16.66 4.84 12.94
N LEU A 107 16.44 5.52 14.06
CA LEU A 107 15.17 6.14 14.41
C LEU A 107 15.29 7.66 14.24
N VAL A 108 14.44 8.23 13.41
CA VAL A 108 14.23 9.68 13.30
C VAL A 108 12.93 10.01 14.03
N LEU A 109 13.03 10.86 15.06
CA LEU A 109 11.92 11.20 15.94
C LEU A 109 11.50 12.67 15.75
N GLU A 110 10.24 12.89 15.40
CA GLU A 110 9.63 14.21 15.21
C GLU A 110 8.28 14.26 15.94
N LEU A 111 8.27 14.55 17.24
CA LEU A 111 7.04 14.64 18.05
C LEU A 111 7.10 15.87 18.96
N GLY A 112 5.95 16.28 19.50
CA GLY A 112 5.86 17.36 20.49
C GLY A 112 5.15 18.63 19.99
N ALA A 113 5.11 18.88 18.68
CA ALA A 113 4.46 20.08 18.14
C ALA A 113 2.96 20.13 18.48
N ASN A 114 2.24 19.00 18.36
CA ASN A 114 0.83 18.93 18.70
C ASN A 114 0.56 18.96 20.21
N ASP A 115 1.50 18.46 21.01
CA ASP A 115 1.45 18.54 22.47
C ASP A 115 1.49 20.01 22.91
N ALA A 116 2.47 20.77 22.39
CA ALA A 116 2.62 22.20 22.66
C ALA A 116 1.37 23.01 22.24
N LEU A 117 0.80 22.72 21.06
CA LEU A 117 -0.43 23.36 20.59
C LEU A 117 -1.66 23.04 21.44
N ARG A 118 -1.65 21.93 22.18
CA ARG A 118 -2.78 21.45 23.00
C ARG A 118 -2.55 21.63 24.51
N GLY A 119 -1.38 22.09 24.93
CA GLY A 119 -1.00 22.20 26.34
C GLY A 119 -0.88 20.84 27.03
N GLN A 120 -0.35 19.83 26.33
CA GLN A 120 -0.08 18.48 26.86
C GLN A 120 1.40 18.28 27.20
#